data_AF-A0AAW0JL26-F1
#
_entry.id   AF-A0AAW0JL26-F1
#
_cell.length_a   1.000
_cell.length_b   1.000
_cell.length_c   1.000
_cell.angle_alpha   90.00
_cell.angle_beta   90.00
_cell.angle_gamma   90.00
#
_symmetry.space_group_name_H-M   'P 1'
#
loop_
_entity.id
_entity.type
_entity.pdbx_description
1 polymer ?
#
loop_
_entity_poly.entity_id
_entity_poly.type
_entity_poly.pdbx_seq_one_letter_code
_entity_poly.pdbx_strand_id
1 'polypeptide(L)' 'MLDPSLIKEIKRIVSISIMVHACVGHFIEAQILAAIGVNYIDDSEAIALADEDNFINKQNFRCPLFVGVKTTVKC' A
#
# COMPACT_ATOMS: atom_id res chain seq x y z
N MET A 1 7.92 -4.32 2.97
CA MET A 1 6.63 -4.35 3.73
C MET A 1 6.85 -4.58 5.22
N LEU A 2 5.98 -3.99 6.06
CA LEU A 2 5.93 -4.25 7.52
C LEU A 2 5.44 -5.68 7.84
N ASP A 3 5.84 -6.24 8.98
CA ASP A 3 5.41 -7.59 9.37
C ASP A 3 3.86 -7.69 9.42
N PRO A 4 3.24 -8.67 8.72
CA PRO A 4 1.79 -8.88 8.73
C PRO A 4 1.17 -9.06 10.11
N SER A 5 1.90 -9.63 11.07
CA SER A 5 1.44 -9.89 12.43
C SER A 5 1.29 -8.59 13.21
N LEU A 6 2.25 -7.68 13.06
CA LEU A 6 2.21 -6.35 13.65
C LEU A 6 1.02 -5.53 13.13
N ILE A 7 0.75 -5.59 11.83
CA ILE A 7 -0.40 -4.90 11.22
C ILE A 7 -1.72 -5.44 11.83
N LYS A 8 -1.84 -6.76 11.99
CA LYS A 8 -3.03 -7.38 12.60
C LYS A 8 -3.20 -6.99 14.06
N GLU A 9 -2.11 -6.87 14.81
CA GLU A 9 -2.14 -6.43 16.20
C GLU A 9 -2.63 -4.98 16.32
N ILE A 10 -2.04 -4.07 15.53
CA ILE A 10 -2.46 -2.66 15.50
C ILE A 10 -3.95 -2.55 15.16
N LYS A 11 -4.43 -3.25 14.14
CA LYS A 11 -5.85 -3.27 13.75
C LYS A 11 -6.80 -3.75 14.85
N ARG A 12 -6.33 -4.59 15.77
CA ARG A 12 -7.16 -5.06 16.90
C ARG A 12 -7.23 -4.03 18.02
N ILE A 13 -6.19 -3.21 18.15
CA ILE A 13 -6.07 -2.22 19.22
C ILE A 13 -6.77 -0.92 18.84
N VAL A 14 -6.67 -0.50 17.57
CA VAL A 14 -7.18 0.79 17.12
C VAL A 14 -8.51 0.66 16.38
N SER A 15 -9.46 1.55 16.69
CA SER A 15 -10.75 1.64 16.00
C SER A 15 -10.76 2.56 14.79
N ILE A 16 -9.63 3.22 14.51
CA ILE A 16 -9.47 4.12 13.36
C ILE A 16 -8.99 3.35 12.13
N SER A 17 -9.28 3.88 10.95
CA SER A 17 -8.76 3.34 9.69
C SER A 17 -7.24 3.40 9.67
N ILE A 18 -6.62 2.34 9.17
CA ILE A 18 -5.17 2.26 9.04
C ILE A 18 -4.74 2.32 7.57
N MET A 19 -3.63 3.03 7.33
CA MET A 19 -2.93 3.05 6.06
C MET A 19 -1.59 2.35 6.21
N VAL A 20 -1.25 1.47 5.26
CA VAL A 20 0.02 0.74 5.27
C VAL A 20 0.74 1.00 3.96
N HIS A 21 2.06 1.19 4.04
CA HIS A 21 2.89 1.44 2.88
C HIS A 21 3.35 0.11 2.24
N ALA A 22 3.27 0.05 0.92
CA ALA A 22 3.88 -0.99 0.08
C ALA A 22 5.06 -0.39 -0.69
N CYS A 23 6.05 -1.20 -1.04
CA CYS A 23 7.11 -0.74 -1.95
C CYS A 23 6.52 -0.39 -3.33
N VAL A 24 7.06 0.64 -3.99
CA VAL A 24 6.62 1.07 -5.32
C VAL A 24 6.74 -0.09 -6.31
N GLY A 25 5.65 -0.35 -7.05
CA GLY A 25 5.56 -1.43 -8.05
C GLY A 25 5.41 -2.84 -7.48
N HIS A 26 5.51 -3.04 -6.16
CA HIS A 26 5.47 -4.36 -5.56
C HIS A 26 4.03 -4.87 -5.34
N PHE A 27 3.38 -5.30 -6.41
CA PHE A 27 1.98 -5.75 -6.39
C PHE A 27 1.72 -6.97 -5.49
N ILE A 28 2.74 -7.80 -5.20
CA ILE A 28 2.61 -8.93 -4.27
C ILE A 28 2.44 -8.44 -2.83
N GLU A 29 3.20 -7.43 -2.39
CA GLU A 29 3.00 -6.82 -1.09
C GLU A 29 1.61 -6.21 -0.96
N ALA A 30 1.15 -5.49 -1.99
CA ALA A 30 -0.21 -4.94 -1.99
C ALA A 30 -1.29 -6.03 -1.92
N GLN A 31 -1.08 -7.19 -2.54
CA GLN A 31 -2.00 -8.33 -2.42
C GLN A 31 -2.04 -8.89 -1.00
N ILE A 32 -0.88 -9.03 -0.35
CA ILE A 32 -0.78 -9.48 1.05
C ILE A 32 -1.49 -8.49 1.97
N LEU A 33 -1.25 -7.19 1.80
CA LEU A 33 -1.90 -6.14 2.60
C LEU A 33 -3.42 -6.10 2.38
N ALA A 34 -3.88 -6.24 1.13
CA ALA A 34 -5.30 -6.34 0.81
C ALA A 34 -5.95 -7.58 1.45
N ALA A 35 -5.24 -8.73 1.47
CA ALA A 35 -5.72 -9.95 2.12
C ALA A 35 -5.77 -9.83 3.67
N ILE A 36 -4.88 -9.05 4.27
CA ILE A 36 -4.93 -8.68 5.70
C ILE A 36 -6.12 -7.72 5.98
N GLY A 37 -6.69 -7.13 4.94
CA GLY A 37 -7.86 -6.26 5.01
C GLY A 37 -7.54 -4.87 5.53
N VAL A 38 -6.36 -4.32 5.24
CA VAL A 38 -6.04 -2.91 5.56
C VAL A 38 -7.02 -1.98 4.85
N ASN A 39 -7.27 -0.79 5.42
CA ASN A 39 -8.23 0.14 4.85
C ASN A 39 -7.69 0.81 3.60
N TYR A 40 -6.41 1.17 3.63
CA TYR A 40 -5.72 1.89 2.57
C TYR A 40 -4.30 1.36 2.39
N ILE A 41 -3.83 1.33 1.14
CA ILE A 41 -2.45 1.01 0.78
C ILE A 41 -1.82 2.25 0.15
N ASP A 42 -0.60 2.61 0.56
CA ASP A 42 0.18 3.68 -0.05
C ASP A 42 1.35 3.10 -0.84
N ASP A 43 1.43 3.40 -2.14
CA ASP A 43 2.57 3.07 -3.01
C ASP A 43 3.41 4.31 -3.37
N SER A 44 3.43 5.29 -2.47
CA SER A 44 4.34 6.43 -2.58
C SER A 44 5.81 6.04 -2.44
N GLU A 45 6.67 6.83 -3.08
CA GLU A 45 8.14 6.75 -3.06
C GLU A 45 8.79 7.01 -1.67
N ALA A 46 8.01 6.91 -0.58
CA ALA A 46 8.50 7.04 0.78
C ALA A 46 9.36 5.83 1.22
N ILE A 47 9.17 4.67 0.57
CA ILE A 47 9.91 3.41 0.81
C ILE A 47 10.67 3.03 -0.47
N ALA A 48 11.69 2.17 -0.31
CA ALA A 48 12.47 1.59 -1.41
C ALA A 48 11.61 1.15 -2.61
N LEU A 49 12.12 1.43 -3.81
CA LEU A 49 11.52 1.01 -5.08
C LEU A 49 11.75 -0.49 -5.28
N ALA A 50 10.68 -1.25 -5.55
CA ALA A 50 10.81 -2.64 -6.02
C ALA A 50 10.81 -2.70 -7.56
N ASP A 51 10.16 -1.73 -8.20
CA ASP A 51 10.18 -1.47 -9.63
C ASP A 51 10.42 0.04 -9.81
N GLU A 52 11.40 0.41 -10.63
CA GLU A 52 11.76 1.82 -10.88
C GLU A 52 10.89 2.48 -11.95
N ASP A 53 10.28 1.68 -12.83
CA ASP A 53 9.54 2.16 -13.99
C ASP A 53 8.03 2.17 -13.77
N ASN A 54 7.52 1.30 -12.88
CA ASN A 54 6.09 1.08 -12.74
C ASN A 54 5.57 1.19 -11.29
N PHE A 55 4.43 1.87 -11.15
CA PHE A 55 3.61 1.78 -9.96
C PHE A 55 2.68 0.56 -10.01
N ILE A 56 2.08 0.22 -8.88
CA ILE A 56 1.12 -0.88 -8.81
C ILE A 56 -0.12 -0.53 -9.64
N ASN A 57 -0.57 -1.46 -10.49
CA ASN A 57 -1.84 -1.31 -11.20
C ASN A 57 -3.02 -1.37 -10.22
N LYS A 58 -3.56 -0.19 -9.89
CA LYS A 58 -4.58 0.02 -8.86
C LYS A 58 -5.95 -0.58 -9.23
N GLN A 59 -6.22 -0.82 -10.51
CA GLN A 59 -7.51 -1.38 -10.98
C GLN A 59 -7.72 -2.84 -10.58
N ASN A 60 -6.63 -3.55 -10.23
CA ASN A 60 -6.68 -4.96 -9.84
C ASN A 60 -7.05 -5.17 -8.36
N PHE A 61 -7.25 -4.09 -7.60
CA PHE A 61 -7.45 -4.14 -6.15
C PHE A 61 -8.81 -3.60 -5.74
N ARG A 62 -9.45 -4.28 -4.78
CA ARG A 62 -10.64 -3.76 -4.09
C ARG A 62 -10.30 -2.78 -2.98
N CYS A 63 -9.11 -2.92 -2.41
CA CYS A 63 -8.58 -1.97 -1.43
C CYS A 63 -8.14 -0.70 -2.19
N PRO A 64 -8.52 0.50 -1.73
CA PRO A 64 -8.03 1.74 -2.31
C PRO A 64 -6.51 1.91 -2.14
N LEU A 65 -5.83 2.19 -3.26
CA LEU A 65 -4.39 2.49 -3.31
C LEU A 65 -4.18 3.99 -3.56
N PHE A 66 -3.26 4.58 -2.82
CA PHE A 66 -2.80 5.96 -3.01
C PHE A 66 -1.39 6.02 -3.56
N VAL A 67 -1.09 7.12 -4.24
CA VAL A 67 0.25 7.43 -4.74
C VAL A 67 0.53 8.90 -4.44
N GLY A 68 1.75 9.18 -3.98
CA GLY A 68 2.24 10.55 -3.83
C GLY A 68 2.58 11.14 -5.20
N VAL A 69 2.03 12.31 -5.52
CA VAL A 69 2.27 12.97 -6.80
C VAL A 69 2.97 14.32 -6.55
N LYS A 70 4.22 14.45 -7.00
CA LYS A 70 5.04 15.69 -6.81
C LYS A 70 4.67 16.81 -7.78
N THR A 71 4.13 16.48 -8.93
CA THR A 71 3.76 17.43 -10.00
C THR A 71 2.60 16.81 -10.75
N THR A 72 1.70 17.60 -11.35
CA THR A 72 0.53 17.10 -12.09
C THR A 72 0.93 16.17 -13.24
N VAL A 73 1.19 14.90 -12.95
CA VAL A 73 1.37 13.83 -13.93
C VAL A 73 0.00 13.20 -14.11
N LYS A 74 -0.44 13.03 -15.36
CA LYS A 74 -1.65 12.26 -15.65
C LYS A 74 -1.37 10.82 -15.23
N CYS A 75 -1.98 10.41 -14.11
CA CYS A 75 -2.07 9.02 -13.67
C CYS A 75 -2.81 8.17 -14.71
#